data_AF-A0A2A5MB26-F1
#
_entry.id   AF-A0A2A5MB26-F1
#
_cell.length_a   1.000
_cell.length_b   1.000
_cell.length_c   1.000
_cell.angle_alpha   90.00
_cell.angle_beta   90.00
_cell.angle_gamma   90.00
#
_symmetry.space_group_name_H-M   'P 1'
#
loop_
_entity.id
_entity.type
_entity.pdbx_description
1 polymer ?
#
loop_
_entity_poly.entity_id
_entity_poly.type
_entity_poly.pdbx_seq_one_letter_code
_entity_poly.pdbx_strand_id
1 'polypeptide(L)'
;MKTQMNYAKEGVFTKEMQIVAQKENLSKDFLLENIACGKIIIPANINHNSLDPNGIGFGLRTKVNVNLGVSNDCVDYSEEMKKVELAHKFDIEAIMDLSNYGKTSRFRDELVNVSKAMIGTVPVYDAVG
;
A
#
# COMPACT_ATOMS: atom_id res chain seq x y z
N MET A 1 3.41 18.82 -2.46
CA MET A 1 3.02 17.75 -1.52
C MET A 1 4.29 17.14 -0.95
N LYS A 2 4.42 16.97 0.36
CA LYS A 2 5.62 16.37 0.98
C LYS A 2 5.43 14.85 1.11
N THR A 3 6.48 14.08 0.85
CA THR A 3 6.52 12.63 1.06
C THR A 3 6.98 12.29 2.47
N GLN A 4 6.79 11.04 2.90
CA GLN A 4 7.32 10.54 4.17
C GLN A 4 8.84 10.71 4.27
N MET A 5 9.59 10.55 3.15
CA MET A 5 11.02 10.83 3.11
C MET A 5 11.34 12.32 3.33
N ASN A 6 10.55 13.24 2.80
CA ASN A 6 10.76 14.67 3.04
C ASN A 6 10.57 15.01 4.52
N TYR A 7 9.50 14.51 5.15
CA TYR A 7 9.27 14.69 6.58
C TYR A 7 10.40 14.09 7.43
N ALA A 8 10.88 12.89 7.08
CA ALA A 8 11.98 12.26 7.80
C ALA A 8 13.29 13.07 7.72
N LYS A 9 13.63 13.60 6.55
CA LYS A 9 14.81 14.47 6.36
C LYS A 9 14.71 15.78 7.14
N GLU A 10 13.50 16.26 7.43
CA GLU A 10 13.23 17.43 8.25
C GLU A 10 13.10 17.09 9.76
N GLY A 11 13.27 15.81 10.15
CA GLY A 11 13.11 15.35 11.53
C GLY A 11 11.66 15.32 12.02
N VAL A 12 10.68 15.44 11.12
CA VAL A 12 9.25 15.44 11.44
C VAL A 12 8.73 14.01 11.53
N PHE A 13 8.24 13.64 12.70
CA PHE A 13 7.68 12.31 12.97
C PHE A 13 6.17 12.28 12.73
N THR A 14 5.78 11.83 11.54
CA THR A 14 4.39 11.83 11.07
C THR A 14 3.54 10.79 11.80
N LYS A 15 2.22 10.88 11.64
CA LYS A 15 1.28 9.89 12.18
C LYS A 15 1.52 8.50 11.59
N GLU A 16 1.84 8.41 10.29
CA GLU A 16 2.12 7.14 9.64
C GLU A 16 3.39 6.50 10.21
N MET A 17 4.43 7.29 10.48
CA MET A 17 5.65 6.81 11.13
C MET A 17 5.39 6.34 12.56
N GLN A 18 4.51 7.01 13.33
CA GLN A 18 4.12 6.57 14.67
C GLN A 18 3.44 5.20 14.65
N ILE A 19 2.51 4.99 13.72
CA ILE A 19 1.80 3.71 13.56
C ILE A 19 2.79 2.60 13.20
N VAL A 20 3.69 2.84 12.23
CA VAL A 20 4.70 1.86 11.82
C VAL A 20 5.67 1.55 12.96
N ALA A 21 6.14 2.56 13.69
CA ALA A 21 7.02 2.37 14.85
C ALA A 21 6.36 1.49 15.92
N GLN A 22 5.06 1.70 16.19
CA GLN A 22 4.30 0.89 17.14
C GLN A 22 4.14 -0.56 16.66
N LYS A 23 3.79 -0.77 15.38
CA LYS A 23 3.61 -2.11 14.79
C LYS A 23 4.90 -2.94 14.81
N GLU A 24 6.03 -2.29 14.60
CA GLU A 24 7.33 -2.94 14.49
C GLU A 24 8.12 -2.94 15.81
N ASN A 25 7.57 -2.30 16.87
CA ASN A 25 8.23 -2.11 18.16
C ASN A 25 9.63 -1.45 18.02
N LEU A 26 9.70 -0.37 17.24
CA LEU A 26 10.93 0.37 16.94
C LEU A 26 10.89 1.79 17.49
N SER A 27 12.08 2.37 17.70
CA SER A 27 12.19 3.77 18.15
C SER A 27 11.91 4.76 17.02
N LYS A 28 11.49 5.97 17.40
CA LYS A 28 11.33 7.11 16.50
C LYS A 28 12.62 7.38 15.70
N ASP A 29 13.76 7.41 16.38
CA ASP A 29 15.04 7.79 15.79
C ASP A 29 15.49 6.76 14.75
N PHE A 30 15.33 5.46 15.03
CA PHE A 30 15.61 4.40 14.08
C PHE A 30 14.78 4.58 12.80
N LEU A 31 13.47 4.83 12.95
CA LEU A 31 12.58 4.93 11.81
C LEU A 31 12.85 6.20 10.99
N LEU A 32 13.07 7.35 11.64
CA LEU A 32 13.41 8.60 10.95
C LEU A 32 14.72 8.49 10.16
N GLU A 33 15.78 7.97 10.78
CA GLU A 33 17.08 7.83 10.12
C GLU A 33 16.99 6.94 8.88
N ASN A 34 16.34 5.77 9.02
CA ASN A 34 16.23 4.80 7.94
C ASN A 34 15.26 5.23 6.83
N ILE A 35 14.22 6.02 7.14
CA ILE A 35 13.38 6.64 6.10
C ILE A 35 14.13 7.77 5.40
N ALA A 36 14.83 8.63 6.14
CA ALA A 36 15.55 9.78 5.57
C ALA A 36 16.65 9.36 4.59
N CYS A 37 17.34 8.24 4.87
CA CYS A 37 18.36 7.67 3.98
C CYS A 37 17.82 6.64 2.97
N GLY A 38 16.51 6.39 2.93
CA GLY A 38 15.86 5.54 1.93
C GLY A 38 15.98 4.03 2.15
N LYS A 39 16.38 3.58 3.34
CA LYS A 39 16.39 2.16 3.73
C LYS A 39 15.02 1.62 4.10
N ILE A 40 14.09 2.50 4.49
CA ILE A 40 12.69 2.19 4.79
C ILE A 40 11.79 3.15 4.01
N ILE A 41 10.68 2.63 3.47
CA ILE A 41 9.61 3.41 2.87
C ILE A 41 8.29 3.17 3.60
N ILE A 42 7.39 4.16 3.55
CA ILE A 42 5.99 4.03 3.94
C ILE A 42 5.12 4.52 2.76
N PRO A 43 4.61 3.61 1.93
CA PRO A 43 3.65 3.91 0.86
C PRO A 43 2.34 4.44 1.46
N ALA A 44 2.21 5.77 1.52
CA ALA A 44 1.04 6.44 2.08
C ALA A 44 0.62 7.60 1.18
N ASN A 45 -0.10 7.27 0.10
CA ASN A 45 -0.71 8.29 -0.75
C ASN A 45 -1.76 9.05 0.06
N ILE A 46 -1.75 10.38 0.02
CA ILE A 46 -2.67 11.21 0.81
C ILE A 46 -4.15 10.99 0.48
N ASN A 47 -4.45 10.42 -0.69
CA ASN A 47 -5.82 10.15 -1.12
C ASN A 47 -6.33 8.77 -0.66
N HIS A 48 -5.46 7.95 -0.06
CA HIS A 48 -5.82 6.63 0.43
C HIS A 48 -6.24 6.70 1.91
N ASN A 49 -7.45 7.18 2.14
CA ASN A 49 -7.94 7.52 3.49
C ASN A 49 -8.20 6.31 4.41
N SER A 50 -8.40 5.12 3.85
CA SER A 50 -8.65 3.87 4.57
C SER A 50 -7.38 3.11 4.95
N LEU A 51 -6.21 3.57 4.49
CA LEU A 51 -4.91 2.92 4.69
C LEU A 51 -4.63 2.70 6.18
N ASP A 52 -4.18 1.49 6.51
CA ASP A 52 -3.49 1.18 7.75
C ASP A 52 -1.97 1.09 7.48
N PRO A 53 -1.19 2.14 7.79
CA PRO A 53 0.19 2.26 7.31
C PRO A 53 1.09 1.11 7.73
N ASN A 54 1.93 0.66 6.80
CA ASN A 54 2.98 -0.33 7.04
C ASN A 54 4.31 0.19 6.44
N GLY A 55 5.41 -0.13 7.11
CA GLY A 55 6.76 0.14 6.61
C GLY A 55 7.34 -1.06 5.86
N ILE A 56 8.12 -0.78 4.82
CA ILE A 56 8.87 -1.78 4.05
C ILE A 56 10.35 -1.38 4.07
N GLY A 57 11.24 -2.29 4.47
CA GLY A 57 12.68 -2.06 4.40
C GLY A 57 13.48 -2.64 5.56
N PHE A 58 14.69 -2.13 5.71
CA PHE A 58 15.69 -2.62 6.66
C PHE A 58 15.19 -2.67 8.11
N GLY A 59 15.40 -3.79 8.79
CA GLY A 59 15.09 -3.97 10.21
C GLY A 59 13.61 -4.13 10.56
N LEU A 60 12.70 -4.03 9.58
CA LEU A 60 11.28 -4.32 9.77
C LEU A 60 10.99 -5.81 9.50
N ARG A 61 9.86 -6.32 9.99
CA ARG A 61 9.37 -7.66 9.62
C ARG A 61 9.10 -7.74 8.11
N THR A 62 9.30 -8.91 7.52
CA THR A 62 8.96 -9.16 6.10
C THR A 62 7.47 -8.92 5.86
N LYS A 63 7.15 -8.26 4.74
CA LYS A 63 5.78 -7.95 4.31
C LYS A 63 5.41 -8.80 3.11
N VAL A 64 4.13 -9.10 2.94
CA VAL A 64 3.63 -9.91 1.82
C VAL A 64 2.75 -9.04 0.92
N ASN A 65 2.90 -9.25 -0.39
CA ASN A 65 2.06 -8.66 -1.41
C ASN A 65 1.22 -9.72 -2.09
N VAL A 66 -0.06 -9.44 -2.31
CA VAL A 66 -0.97 -10.26 -3.11
C VAL A 66 -1.33 -9.53 -4.39
N ASN A 67 -1.24 -10.23 -5.52
CA ASN A 67 -1.69 -9.72 -6.80
C ASN A 67 -3.13 -10.18 -7.06
N LEU A 68 -3.94 -9.26 -7.53
CA LEU A 68 -5.31 -9.50 -7.97
C LEU A 68 -5.61 -8.68 -9.23
N GLY A 69 -6.80 -8.84 -9.79
CA GLY A 69 -7.25 -8.03 -10.92
C GLY A 69 -7.96 -8.84 -11.99
N VAL A 70 -8.73 -8.13 -12.80
CA VAL A 70 -9.52 -8.70 -13.90
C VAL A 70 -8.70 -8.83 -15.18
N SER A 71 -9.07 -9.83 -15.98
CA SER A 71 -8.49 -10.09 -17.31
C SER A 71 -9.58 -10.34 -18.34
N ASN A 72 -9.24 -10.39 -19.63
CA ASN A 72 -10.21 -10.68 -20.69
C ASN A 72 -10.95 -12.02 -20.49
N ASP A 73 -10.29 -13.01 -19.87
CA ASP A 73 -10.87 -14.33 -19.63
C ASP A 73 -11.79 -14.36 -18.40
N CYS A 74 -11.64 -13.40 -17.47
CA CYS A 74 -12.43 -13.32 -16.23
C CYS A 74 -12.55 -11.86 -15.76
N VAL A 75 -13.73 -11.27 -15.97
CA VAL A 75 -14.03 -9.84 -15.73
C VAL A 75 -14.91 -9.64 -14.48
N ASP A 76 -14.89 -10.58 -13.54
CA ASP A 76 -15.77 -10.54 -12.37
C ASP A 76 -15.14 -9.77 -11.20
N TYR A 77 -15.52 -8.50 -11.06
CA TYR A 77 -15.10 -7.65 -9.94
C TYR A 77 -15.57 -8.16 -8.58
N SER A 78 -16.69 -8.88 -8.51
CA SER A 78 -17.17 -9.43 -7.24
C SER A 78 -16.26 -10.55 -6.73
N GLU A 79 -15.72 -11.36 -7.64
CA GLU A 79 -14.70 -12.36 -7.30
C GLU A 79 -13.38 -11.70 -6.89
N GLU A 80 -12.96 -10.62 -7.55
CA GLU A 80 -11.76 -9.89 -7.12
C GLU A 80 -11.95 -9.28 -5.72
N MET A 81 -13.13 -8.75 -5.40
CA MET A 81 -13.44 -8.25 -4.06
C MET A 81 -13.40 -9.36 -2.99
N LYS A 82 -13.81 -10.58 -3.30
CA LYS A 82 -13.63 -11.73 -2.37
C LYS A 82 -12.15 -12.01 -2.09
N LYS A 83 -11.26 -11.81 -3.07
CA LYS A 83 -9.80 -11.93 -2.85
C LYS A 83 -9.27 -10.82 -1.96
N VAL A 84 -9.82 -9.60 -2.08
CA VAL A 84 -9.50 -8.47 -1.17
C VAL A 84 -9.88 -8.82 0.26
N GLU A 85 -11.12 -9.30 0.47
CA GLU A 85 -11.59 -9.73 1.79
C GLU A 85 -10.72 -10.86 2.37
N LEU A 86 -10.32 -11.82 1.52
CA LEU A 86 -9.42 -12.90 1.93
C LEU A 86 -8.03 -12.37 2.31
N ALA A 87 -7.48 -11.42 1.55
CA ALA A 87 -6.21 -10.77 1.86
C ALA A 87 -6.27 -10.03 3.21
N HIS A 88 -7.38 -9.32 3.49
CA HIS A 88 -7.59 -8.68 4.79
C HIS A 88 -7.71 -9.69 5.93
N LYS A 89 -8.40 -10.82 5.71
CA LYS A 89 -8.53 -11.90 6.70
C LYS A 89 -7.18 -12.50 7.12
N PHE A 90 -6.18 -12.47 6.23
CA PHE A 90 -4.83 -12.96 6.49
C PHE A 90 -3.82 -11.85 6.80
N ASP A 91 -4.29 -10.63 7.10
CA ASP A 91 -3.45 -9.49 7.46
C ASP A 91 -2.35 -9.14 6.43
N ILE A 92 -2.66 -9.33 5.14
CA ILE A 92 -1.76 -8.97 4.04
C ILE A 92 -1.56 -7.45 4.00
N GLU A 93 -0.31 -6.99 3.90
CA GLU A 93 0.02 -5.57 4.00
C GLU A 93 -0.01 -4.82 2.67
N ALA A 94 0.13 -5.53 1.55
CA ALA A 94 0.13 -4.93 0.21
C ALA A 94 -0.74 -5.74 -0.77
N ILE A 95 -1.45 -5.00 -1.61
CA ILE A 95 -2.22 -5.53 -2.72
C ILE A 95 -1.79 -4.79 -3.97
N MET A 96 -1.52 -5.52 -5.05
CA MET A 96 -1.39 -4.92 -6.38
C MET A 96 -2.60 -5.27 -7.24
N ASP A 97 -3.27 -4.23 -7.74
CA ASP A 97 -4.24 -4.37 -8.82
C ASP A 97 -3.50 -4.42 -10.16
N LEU A 98 -3.54 -5.59 -10.80
CA LEU A 98 -2.97 -5.87 -12.11
C LEU A 98 -4.06 -6.02 -13.18
N SER A 99 -5.27 -5.50 -12.92
CA SER A 99 -6.36 -5.48 -13.90
C SER A 99 -5.89 -4.86 -15.21
N ASN A 100 -6.17 -5.55 -16.32
CA ASN A 100 -5.70 -5.15 -17.66
C ASN A 100 -6.79 -5.17 -18.73
N TYR A 101 -8.05 -5.32 -18.34
CA TYR A 101 -9.17 -5.42 -19.27
C TYR A 101 -10.44 -4.76 -18.72
N GLY A 102 -11.13 -4.00 -19.58
CA GLY A 102 -12.35 -3.28 -19.21
C GLY A 102 -12.10 -2.01 -18.39
N LYS A 103 -13.15 -1.48 -17.74
CA LYS A 103 -13.07 -0.25 -16.94
C LYS A 103 -12.46 -0.51 -15.55
N THR A 104 -11.15 -0.67 -15.50
CA THR A 104 -10.35 -0.98 -14.29
C THR A 104 -10.44 0.09 -13.20
N SER A 105 -10.68 1.36 -13.58
CA SER A 105 -10.73 2.48 -12.62
C SER A 105 -11.81 2.32 -11.55
N ARG A 106 -12.99 1.80 -11.91
CA ARG A 106 -14.10 1.62 -10.95
C ARG A 106 -13.72 0.68 -9.82
N PHE A 107 -13.10 -0.45 -10.17
CA PHE A 107 -12.65 -1.43 -9.19
C PHE A 107 -11.56 -0.86 -8.28
N ARG A 108 -10.61 -0.10 -8.85
CA ARG A 108 -9.57 0.55 -8.04
C ARG A 108 -10.10 1.61 -7.09
N ASP A 109 -11.08 2.41 -7.52
CA ASP A 109 -11.70 3.40 -6.65
C ASP A 109 -12.35 2.72 -5.44
N GLU A 110 -13.06 1.61 -5.67
CA GLU A 110 -13.63 0.79 -4.60
C GLU A 110 -12.55 0.19 -3.71
N LEU A 111 -11.53 -0.44 -4.30
CA LEU A 111 -10.39 -1.04 -3.60
C LEU A 111 -9.68 -0.04 -2.69
N VAL A 112 -9.35 1.15 -3.19
CA VAL A 112 -8.69 2.21 -2.41
C VAL A 112 -9.60 2.73 -1.30
N ASN A 113 -10.92 2.79 -1.52
CA ASN A 113 -11.85 3.25 -0.50
C ASN A 113 -12.00 2.27 0.66
N VAL A 114 -11.94 0.96 0.41
CA VAL A 114 -12.20 -0.06 1.45
C VAL A 114 -10.93 -0.71 2.02
N SER A 115 -9.84 -0.75 1.26
CA SER A 115 -8.67 -1.55 1.65
C SER A 115 -7.76 -0.82 2.62
N LYS A 116 -7.41 -1.51 3.71
CA LYS A 116 -6.40 -1.06 4.67
C LYS A 116 -4.96 -1.37 4.21
N ALA A 117 -4.79 -2.27 3.24
CA ALA A 117 -3.48 -2.64 2.69
C ALA A 117 -2.96 -1.55 1.75
N MET A 118 -1.64 -1.43 1.61
CA MET A 118 -1.02 -0.56 0.60
C MET A 118 -1.45 -1.02 -0.80
N ILE A 119 -1.88 -0.09 -1.66
CA ILE A 119 -2.31 -0.42 -3.03
C ILE A 119 -1.23 -0.03 -4.04
N GLY A 120 -0.80 -0.99 -4.85
CA GLY A 120 0.03 -0.79 -6.02
C GLY A 120 -0.71 -1.08 -7.32
N THR A 121 -0.22 -0.52 -8.42
CA THR A 121 -0.72 -0.77 -9.78
C THR A 121 0.43 -0.80 -10.76
N VAL A 122 0.17 -1.24 -11.99
CA VAL A 122 1.08 -1.05 -13.12
C VAL A 122 0.40 -0.10 -14.11
N PRO A 123 0.72 1.22 -14.08
CA PRO A 123 -0.03 2.22 -14.85
C PRO A 123 -0.10 1.98 -16.36
N VAL A 124 0.86 1.23 -16.93
CA VAL A 124 0.83 0.90 -18.37
C VAL A 124 -0.37 0.04 -18.75
N TYR A 125 -0.89 -0.80 -17.84
CA TYR A 125 -2.03 -1.68 -18.14
C TYR A 125 -3.33 -0.90 -18.36
N ASP A 126 -3.48 0.26 -17.72
CA ASP A 126 -4.61 1.16 -17.96
C ASP A 126 -4.49 1.99 -19.25
N ALA A 127 -3.28 2.08 -19.81
CA ALA A 127 -3.04 2.83 -21.04
C ALA A 127 -3.25 1.98 -22.30
N VAL A 128 -3.20 0.65 -22.17
CA VAL A 128 -3.30 -0.30 -23.29
C VAL A 128 -4.58 -1.15 -23.26
N GLY A 129 -5.21 -1.32 -22.10
CA GLY A 129 -6.51 -1.98 -21.94
C GLY A 129 -7.69 -1.03 -22.04
#